data_AF-A0A919QZ34-F1
#
_entry.id   AF-A0A919QZ34-F1
#
_cell.length_a   1.000
_cell.length_b   1.000
_cell.length_c   1.000
_cell.angle_alpha   90.00
_cell.angle_beta   90.00
_cell.angle_gamma   90.00
#
_symmetry.space_group_name_H-M   'P 1'
#
loop_
_entity.id
_entity.type
_entity.pdbx_description
1 polymer ?
#
loop_
_entity_poly.entity_id
_entity_poly.type
_entity_poly.pdbx_seq_one_letter_code
_entity_poly.pdbx_strand_id
1 'polypeptide(L)'
;MTIYSQHPNRGKIQILATYEGAAGTTSTTVTSLASSDLAAPIVNALNRISALATIPVSVRDTRDGKIRHYPSEHLVALTDAGARAALLTGTHSLWYEHVKLLLHGALADLDDALAKVPAPVGKAITAELEEEAHELRGELAYYAGKDWPESETRRRWDSTFPFVLFDGGMPDLAGMSREFMDRREEGITAEQRERAIADLRVLATAYLQCHATPGFLESEFEIFHEPDRANDHYLTVNLPQPGDDADVWRVDIGHWVPDEPQDDSFTGHTLLTCACPVPPTVADIVNLLDRSENEPKLLEAWANTPVGTALAGTSFIVTERHTV
;
A
#
# COMPACT_ATOMS: atom_id res chain seq x y z
N MET A 1 -0.01 6.06 18.31
CA MET A 1 0.90 5.92 17.16
C MET A 1 2.29 6.32 17.62
N THR A 2 3.26 5.45 17.36
CA THR A 2 4.66 5.64 17.71
C THR A 2 5.48 5.96 16.46
N ILE A 3 6.36 6.95 16.55
CA ILE A 3 7.30 7.33 15.48
C ILE A 3 8.69 6.84 15.86
N TYR A 4 9.27 6.04 14.98
CA TYR A 4 10.60 5.49 15.14
C TYR A 4 11.64 6.30 14.38
N SER A 5 12.78 6.58 15.01
CA SER A 5 13.86 7.34 14.38
C SER A 5 15.24 6.79 14.72
N GLN A 6 16.20 7.09 13.86
CA GLN A 6 17.60 6.75 14.05
C GLN A 6 18.31 7.91 14.74
N HIS A 7 19.04 7.63 15.82
CA HIS A 7 19.83 8.62 16.53
C HIS A 7 21.28 8.14 16.72
N PRO A 8 22.28 8.77 16.06
CA PRO A 8 23.68 8.44 16.29
C PRO A 8 24.11 8.72 17.73
N ASN A 9 24.69 7.74 18.42
CA ASN A 9 25.18 7.89 19.79
C ASN A 9 26.40 6.99 20.06
N ARG A 10 27.53 7.61 20.43
CA ARG A 10 28.77 6.92 20.84
C ARG A 10 29.21 5.78 19.90
N GLY A 11 29.19 6.04 18.59
CA GLY A 11 29.62 5.08 17.57
C GLY A 11 28.61 3.94 17.31
N LYS A 12 27.38 4.07 17.82
CA LYS A 12 26.23 3.20 17.52
C LYS A 12 25.08 4.04 16.98
N ILE A 13 24.08 3.36 16.42
CA ILE A 13 22.80 3.95 16.05
C ILE A 13 21.74 3.47 17.04
N GLN A 14 21.14 4.40 17.78
CA GLN A 14 19.98 4.10 18.62
C GLN A 14 18.72 4.14 17.77
N ILE A 15 17.80 3.22 18.04
CA ILE A 15 16.42 3.32 17.58
C ILE A 15 15.62 3.94 18.72
N LEU A 16 15.02 5.09 18.44
CA LEU A 16 14.17 5.81 19.39
C LEU A 16 12.70 5.63 19.00
N ALA A 17 11.84 5.38 19.98
CA ALA A 17 10.40 5.42 19.87
C ALA A 17 9.90 6.76 20.43
N THR A 18 9.12 7.50 19.66
CA THR A 18 8.59 8.81 20.05
C THR A 18 7.07 8.82 19.90
N TYR A 19 6.35 9.14 20.97
CA TYR A 19 4.89 9.13 20.99
C TYR A 19 4.36 10.22 21.92
N GLU A 20 3.10 10.60 21.72
CA GLU A 20 2.42 11.58 22.57
C GLU A 20 1.67 10.86 23.69
N GLY A 21 2.14 11.03 24.93
CA GLY A 21 1.48 10.52 26.14
C GLY A 21 0.74 11.61 26.91
N ALA A 22 0.16 11.24 28.05
CA ALA A 22 -0.58 12.18 28.91
C ALA A 22 0.27 13.36 29.44
N ALA A 23 1.60 13.20 29.52
CA ALA A 23 2.55 14.22 29.93
C ALA A 23 3.18 15.00 28.76
N GLY A 24 2.70 14.78 27.53
CA GLY A 24 3.27 15.33 26.29
C GLY A 24 4.13 14.31 25.54
N THR A 25 4.97 14.82 24.63
CA THR A 25 5.85 13.99 23.80
C THR A 25 6.91 13.29 24.64
N THR A 26 6.91 11.96 24.58
CA THR A 26 7.90 11.09 25.22
C THR A 26 8.77 10.46 24.13
N SER A 27 10.07 10.35 24.38
CA SER A 27 11.02 9.66 23.50
C SER A 27 11.84 8.67 24.31
N THR A 28 11.82 7.40 23.92
CA THR A 28 12.49 6.29 24.62
C THR A 28 13.43 5.57 23.67
N THR A 29 14.55 5.05 24.20
CA THR A 29 15.43 4.19 23.42
C THR A 29 14.89 2.76 23.43
N VAL A 30 14.54 2.24 22.26
CA VAL A 30 14.14 0.84 22.09
C VAL A 30 15.39 -0.06 22.15
N THR A 31 16.40 0.25 21.33
CA THR A 31 17.62 -0.54 21.22
C THR A 31 18.77 0.22 20.55
N SER A 32 19.92 -0.42 20.36
CA SER A 32 21.10 0.17 19.72
C SER A 32 21.82 -0.83 18.80
N LEU A 33 22.17 -0.38 17.61
CA LEU A 33 22.81 -1.15 16.54
C LEU A 33 24.18 -0.56 16.18
N ALA A 34 25.00 -1.36 15.48
CA ALA A 34 26.36 -0.97 15.13
C ALA A 34 26.42 0.06 13.99
N SER A 35 25.44 0.08 13.10
CA SER A 35 25.44 0.94 11.91
C SER A 35 24.02 1.35 11.50
N SER A 36 23.94 2.38 10.64
CA SER A 36 22.70 2.86 10.04
C SER A 36 22.10 1.82 9.11
N ASP A 37 22.92 1.06 8.38
CA ASP A 37 22.46 0.05 7.42
C ASP A 37 21.67 -1.09 8.09
N LEU A 38 21.96 -1.37 9.37
CA LEU A 38 21.19 -2.32 10.16
C LEU A 38 19.94 -1.69 10.79
N ALA A 39 19.99 -0.42 11.15
CA ALA A 39 18.90 0.28 11.84
C ALA A 39 17.81 0.77 10.90
N ALA A 40 18.18 1.27 9.71
CA ALA A 40 17.26 1.88 8.76
C ALA A 40 16.12 0.94 8.32
N PRO A 41 16.38 -0.33 7.96
CA PRO A 41 15.30 -1.25 7.58
C PRO A 41 14.31 -1.51 8.73
N ILE A 42 14.82 -1.65 9.96
CA ILE A 42 13.99 -1.86 11.16
C ILE A 42 13.13 -0.62 11.43
N VAL A 43 13.72 0.57 11.41
CA VAL A 43 12.99 1.83 11.62
C VAL A 43 11.91 2.04 10.56
N ASN A 44 12.20 1.75 9.29
CA ASN A 44 11.23 1.83 8.22
C ASN A 44 10.05 0.87 8.45
N ALA A 45 10.34 -0.40 8.74
CA ALA A 45 9.30 -1.39 9.00
C ALA A 45 8.45 -1.03 10.23
N LEU A 46 9.05 -0.59 11.34
CA LEU A 46 8.33 -0.20 12.55
C LEU A 46 7.41 1.01 12.35
N ASN A 47 7.85 2.03 11.60
CA ASN A 47 6.99 3.17 11.27
C ASN A 47 5.78 2.74 10.44
N ARG A 48 5.97 1.90 9.41
CA ARG A 48 4.87 1.36 8.61
C ARG A 48 3.90 0.55 9.49
N ILE A 49 4.42 -0.35 10.33
CA ILE A 49 3.63 -1.15 11.27
C ILE A 49 2.79 -0.27 12.21
N SER A 50 3.42 0.73 12.85
CA SER A 50 2.74 1.64 13.79
C SER A 50 1.57 2.38 13.14
N ALA A 51 1.76 2.89 11.91
CA ALA A 51 0.66 3.50 11.17
C ALA A 51 -0.44 2.50 10.80
N LEU A 52 -0.07 1.36 10.24
CA LEU A 52 -1.01 0.34 9.74
C LEU A 52 -1.79 -0.36 10.87
N ALA A 53 -1.23 -0.41 12.09
CA ALA A 53 -1.92 -0.89 13.28
C ALA A 53 -2.80 0.18 13.92
N THR A 54 -2.33 1.43 13.98
CA THR A 54 -3.03 2.50 14.71
C THR A 54 -4.19 3.11 13.92
N ILE A 55 -4.00 3.38 12.62
CA ILE A 55 -4.95 4.17 11.83
C ILE A 55 -6.31 3.48 11.69
N PRO A 56 -6.40 2.17 11.34
CA PRO A 56 -7.69 1.50 11.20
C PRO A 56 -8.56 1.61 12.44
N VAL A 57 -7.98 1.41 13.62
CA VAL A 57 -8.71 1.43 14.89
C VAL A 57 -9.03 2.84 15.39
N SER A 58 -8.36 3.85 14.83
CA SER A 58 -8.54 5.27 15.15
C SER A 58 -9.60 5.96 14.28
N VAL A 59 -10.02 5.33 13.18
CA VAL A 59 -11.00 5.89 12.24
C VAL A 59 -12.32 5.11 12.27
N ARG A 60 -13.37 5.71 11.70
CA ARG A 60 -14.71 5.12 11.62
C ARG A 60 -14.97 4.62 10.20
N ASP A 61 -15.57 3.45 10.13
CA ASP A 61 -16.23 2.97 8.92
C ASP A 61 -17.57 3.71 8.81
N THR A 62 -17.75 4.49 7.75
CA THR A 62 -18.94 5.32 7.52
C THR A 62 -19.83 4.79 6.40
N ARG A 63 -19.53 3.61 5.85
CA ARG A 63 -20.26 3.01 4.74
C ARG A 63 -21.74 2.76 5.11
N ASP A 64 -22.59 2.76 4.10
CA ASP A 64 -24.05 2.58 4.23
C ASP A 64 -24.75 3.60 5.15
N GLY A 65 -24.15 4.78 5.36
CA GLY A 65 -24.65 5.82 6.26
C GLY A 65 -24.61 5.42 7.74
N LYS A 66 -23.81 4.40 8.11
CA LYS A 66 -23.65 3.93 9.49
C LYS A 66 -22.24 4.21 9.97
N ILE A 67 -22.09 4.73 11.18
CA ILE A 67 -20.79 4.94 11.82
C ILE A 67 -20.45 3.69 12.64
N ARG A 68 -19.41 2.95 12.24
CA ARG A 68 -18.92 1.73 12.89
C ARG A 68 -17.43 1.82 13.18
N HIS A 69 -16.95 0.99 14.10
CA HIS A 69 -15.51 0.77 14.26
C HIS A 69 -15.02 -0.19 13.19
N TYR A 70 -13.79 0.02 12.70
CA TYR A 70 -13.10 -1.04 12.00
C TYR A 70 -12.74 -2.20 12.94
N PRO A 71 -12.55 -3.41 12.39
CA PRO A 71 -12.15 -4.58 13.18
C PRO A 71 -10.73 -4.43 13.76
N SER A 72 -10.44 -5.11 14.87
CA SER A 72 -9.16 -5.00 15.60
C SER A 72 -8.29 -6.26 15.52
N GLU A 73 -8.70 -7.29 14.78
CA GLU A 73 -8.05 -8.61 14.74
C GLU A 73 -6.62 -8.53 14.17
N HIS A 74 -6.36 -7.59 13.26
CA HIS A 74 -5.03 -7.34 12.72
C HIS A 74 -3.97 -7.03 13.81
N LEU A 75 -4.37 -6.48 14.96
CA LEU A 75 -3.44 -6.22 16.07
C LEU A 75 -2.83 -7.50 16.65
N VAL A 76 -3.46 -8.67 16.48
CA VAL A 76 -2.90 -9.96 16.93
C VAL A 76 -1.61 -10.29 16.16
N ALA A 77 -1.53 -9.91 14.88
CA ALA A 77 -0.39 -10.21 14.02
C ALA A 77 0.91 -9.49 14.44
N LEU A 78 0.83 -8.43 15.25
CA LEU A 78 1.99 -7.72 15.80
C LEU A 78 2.81 -8.64 16.72
N THR A 79 2.13 -9.46 17.52
CA THR A 79 2.74 -10.28 18.57
C THR A 79 2.74 -11.77 18.25
N ASP A 80 1.85 -12.24 17.36
CA ASP A 80 1.74 -13.64 16.99
C ASP A 80 2.09 -13.85 15.51
N ALA A 81 3.26 -14.42 15.25
CA ALA A 81 3.70 -14.77 13.89
C ALA A 81 2.74 -15.75 13.21
N GLY A 82 2.09 -16.66 13.95
CA GLY A 82 1.10 -17.59 13.41
C GLY A 82 -0.17 -16.91 12.93
N ALA A 83 -0.51 -15.74 13.48
CA ALA A 83 -1.67 -14.96 13.07
C ALA A 83 -1.44 -14.11 11.82
N ARG A 84 -0.18 -13.94 11.37
CA ARG A 84 0.14 -13.06 10.22
C ARG A 84 -0.47 -13.54 8.92
N ALA A 85 -0.57 -14.85 8.70
CA ALA A 85 -1.24 -15.40 7.52
C ALA A 85 -2.73 -15.00 7.44
N ALA A 86 -3.39 -14.76 8.58
CA ALA A 86 -4.78 -14.31 8.61
C ALA A 86 -4.95 -12.87 8.08
N LEU A 87 -3.89 -12.06 8.05
CA LEU A 87 -3.93 -10.73 7.42
C LEU A 87 -4.25 -10.80 5.92
N LEU A 88 -3.91 -11.91 5.26
CA LEU A 88 -4.16 -12.13 3.84
C LEU A 88 -5.55 -12.71 3.55
N THR A 89 -6.43 -12.74 4.55
CA THR A 89 -7.79 -13.30 4.46
C THR A 89 -8.80 -12.34 5.04
N GLY A 90 -10.04 -12.33 4.55
CA GLY A 90 -11.07 -11.40 5.01
C GLY A 90 -11.70 -10.63 3.87
N THR A 91 -12.88 -10.05 4.16
CA THR A 91 -13.78 -9.48 3.16
C THR A 91 -14.46 -8.19 3.66
N HIS A 92 -13.85 -7.48 4.63
CA HIS A 92 -14.51 -6.37 5.33
C HIS A 92 -14.77 -5.14 4.46
N SER A 93 -13.70 -4.45 4.06
CA SER A 93 -13.72 -3.34 3.11
C SER A 93 -12.45 -3.40 2.27
N LEU A 94 -12.50 -2.91 1.04
CA LEU A 94 -11.32 -2.79 0.17
C LEU A 94 -10.17 -2.07 0.89
N TRP A 95 -10.47 -0.94 1.53
CA TRP A 95 -9.49 -0.17 2.29
C TRP A 95 -8.87 -0.98 3.44
N TYR A 96 -9.69 -1.63 4.27
CA TYR A 96 -9.19 -2.37 5.42
C TYR A 96 -8.38 -3.60 5.02
N GLU A 97 -8.80 -4.32 3.98
CA GLU A 97 -8.06 -5.47 3.48
C GLU A 97 -6.76 -5.04 2.78
N HIS A 98 -6.73 -3.88 2.14
CA HIS A 98 -5.49 -3.27 1.64
C HIS A 98 -4.53 -2.96 2.79
N VAL A 99 -5.01 -2.30 3.85
CA VAL A 99 -4.21 -2.01 5.05
C VAL A 99 -3.61 -3.28 5.66
N LYS A 100 -4.39 -4.36 5.75
CA LYS A 100 -3.89 -5.64 6.27
C LYS A 100 -2.80 -6.26 5.38
N LEU A 101 -2.92 -6.12 4.06
CA LEU A 101 -1.88 -6.57 3.13
C LEU A 101 -0.58 -5.77 3.33
N LEU A 102 -0.68 -4.44 3.42
CA LEU A 102 0.49 -3.59 3.70
C LEU A 102 1.11 -3.94 5.06
N LEU A 103 0.28 -4.22 6.08
CA LEU A 103 0.76 -4.61 7.41
C LEU A 103 1.51 -5.94 7.35
N HIS A 104 0.99 -6.90 6.60
CA HIS A 104 1.66 -8.17 6.36
C HIS A 104 3.04 -7.97 5.72
N GLY A 105 3.13 -7.12 4.68
CA GLY A 105 4.41 -6.78 4.04
C GLY A 105 5.39 -6.11 5.00
N ALA A 106 4.95 -5.13 5.79
CA ALA A 106 5.79 -4.44 6.76
C ALA A 106 6.31 -5.38 7.87
N LEU A 107 5.49 -6.34 8.33
CA LEU A 107 5.89 -7.36 9.29
C LEU A 107 6.91 -8.35 8.70
N ALA A 108 6.75 -8.73 7.43
CA ALA A 108 7.73 -9.58 6.73
C ALA A 108 9.08 -8.86 6.56
N ASP A 109 9.06 -7.59 6.15
CA ASP A 109 10.28 -6.76 6.05
C ASP A 109 10.97 -6.63 7.41
N LEU A 110 10.20 -6.52 8.50
CA LEU A 110 10.75 -6.50 9.84
C LEU A 110 11.42 -7.83 10.19
N ASP A 111 10.79 -8.97 9.90
CA ASP A 111 11.39 -10.29 10.15
C ASP A 111 12.73 -10.46 9.41
N ASP A 112 12.78 -10.07 8.13
CA ASP A 112 13.99 -10.12 7.30
C ASP A 112 15.09 -9.19 7.83
N ALA A 113 14.73 -8.03 8.36
CA ALA A 113 15.66 -7.13 9.02
C ALA A 113 16.16 -7.71 10.36
N LEU A 114 15.26 -8.31 11.15
CA LEU A 114 15.58 -8.91 12.45
C LEU A 114 16.48 -10.15 12.31
N ALA A 115 16.39 -10.89 11.21
CA ALA A 115 17.27 -12.02 10.91
C ALA A 115 18.76 -11.61 10.78
N LYS A 116 19.04 -10.33 10.50
CA LYS A 116 20.40 -9.78 10.27
C LYS A 116 21.03 -9.19 11.53
N VAL A 117 20.31 -9.12 12.65
CA VAL A 117 20.77 -8.46 13.89
C VAL A 117 20.90 -9.46 15.05
N PRO A 118 21.68 -9.12 16.10
CA PRO A 118 21.82 -9.99 17.27
C PRO A 118 20.50 -10.23 18.01
N ALA A 119 20.30 -11.43 18.55
CA ALA A 119 19.09 -11.82 19.28
C ALA A 119 18.60 -10.83 20.37
N PRO A 120 19.46 -10.13 21.15
CA PRO A 120 19.00 -9.11 22.08
C PRO A 120 18.26 -7.94 21.43
N VAL A 121 18.64 -7.55 20.19
CA VAL A 121 17.93 -6.53 19.41
C VAL A 121 16.55 -7.05 19.05
N GLY A 122 16.47 -8.28 18.51
CA GLY A 122 15.19 -8.92 18.19
C GLY A 122 14.23 -8.95 19.37
N LYS A 123 14.69 -9.34 20.56
CA LYS A 123 13.87 -9.33 21.79
C LYS A 123 13.36 -7.94 22.16
N ALA A 124 14.20 -6.91 22.05
CA ALA A 124 13.81 -5.54 22.34
C ALA A 124 12.72 -5.04 21.37
N ILE A 125 12.86 -5.36 20.09
CA ILE A 125 11.84 -5.02 19.08
C ILE A 125 10.55 -5.80 19.29
N THR A 126 10.61 -7.09 19.65
CA THR A 126 9.39 -7.86 19.99
C THR A 126 8.66 -7.26 21.19
N ALA A 127 9.39 -6.88 22.25
CA ALA A 127 8.79 -6.23 23.41
C ALA A 127 8.14 -4.89 23.06
N GLU A 128 8.74 -4.12 22.15
CA GLU A 128 8.16 -2.88 21.63
C GLU A 128 6.83 -3.12 20.90
N LEU A 129 6.75 -4.14 20.04
CA LEU A 129 5.49 -4.51 19.36
C LEU A 129 4.42 -5.04 20.32
N GLU A 130 4.83 -5.74 21.38
CA GLU A 130 3.93 -6.18 22.45
C GLU A 130 3.31 -5.01 23.20
N GLU A 131 4.12 -4.00 23.54
CA GLU A 131 3.65 -2.78 24.21
C GLU A 131 2.69 -2.00 23.30
N GLU A 132 3.06 -1.77 22.03
CA GLU A 132 2.19 -1.07 21.08
C GLU A 132 0.84 -1.79 20.89
N ALA A 133 0.86 -3.12 20.74
CA ALA A 133 -0.37 -3.91 20.64
C ALA A 133 -1.19 -3.88 21.95
N HIS A 134 -0.53 -3.80 23.11
CA HIS A 134 -1.19 -3.70 24.41
C HIS A 134 -1.87 -2.34 24.58
N GLU A 135 -1.15 -1.25 24.33
CA GLU A 135 -1.67 0.12 24.41
C GLU A 135 -2.86 0.32 23.48
N LEU A 136 -2.76 -0.07 22.20
CA LEU A 136 -3.85 0.05 21.24
C LEU A 136 -5.11 -0.70 21.66
N ARG A 137 -4.97 -1.93 22.17
CA ARG A 137 -6.11 -2.71 22.68
C ARG A 137 -6.70 -2.07 23.95
N GLY A 138 -5.85 -1.53 24.82
CA GLY A 138 -6.27 -0.81 26.02
C GLY A 138 -7.09 0.44 25.68
N GLU A 139 -6.63 1.24 24.73
CA GLU A 139 -7.36 2.42 24.24
C GLU A 139 -8.70 2.01 23.61
N LEU A 140 -8.74 0.99 22.77
CA LEU A 140 -9.99 0.50 22.17
C LEU A 140 -11.01 0.06 23.23
N ALA A 141 -10.57 -0.65 24.26
CA ALA A 141 -11.43 -1.06 25.36
C ALA A 141 -11.97 0.15 26.15
N TYR A 142 -11.19 1.22 26.29
CA TYR A 142 -11.63 2.45 26.95
C TYR A 142 -12.75 3.18 26.18
N TYR A 143 -12.75 3.09 24.85
CA TYR A 143 -13.75 3.74 23.99
C TYR A 143 -14.96 2.85 23.65
N ALA A 144 -14.90 1.55 23.98
CA ALA A 144 -16.01 0.62 23.76
C ALA A 144 -17.29 1.07 24.51
N GLY A 145 -18.37 1.29 23.77
CA GLY A 145 -19.69 1.62 24.33
C GLY A 145 -19.87 3.07 24.79
N LYS A 146 -18.95 3.98 24.48
CA LYS A 146 -19.11 5.42 24.70
C LYS A 146 -19.66 6.11 23.46
N ASP A 147 -20.59 7.05 23.65
CA ASP A 147 -21.04 7.95 22.59
C ASP A 147 -19.86 8.79 22.09
N TRP A 148 -19.74 8.90 20.77
CA TRP A 148 -18.60 9.56 20.15
C TRP A 148 -18.72 11.08 20.31
N PRO A 149 -17.66 11.78 20.77
CA PRO A 149 -17.73 13.23 20.91
C PRO A 149 -17.90 13.89 19.53
N GLU A 150 -18.94 14.70 19.39
CA GLU A 150 -19.25 15.49 18.16
C GLU A 150 -18.30 16.69 17.94
N SER A 151 -17.34 16.94 18.84
CA SER A 151 -16.60 18.21 18.91
C SER A 151 -15.36 18.30 18.01
N GLU A 152 -14.96 19.55 17.71
CA GLU A 152 -13.71 19.97 17.04
C GLU A 152 -12.42 19.45 17.72
N THR A 153 -12.51 18.90 18.93
CA THR A 153 -11.41 18.21 19.63
C THR A 153 -11.19 16.77 19.14
N ARG A 154 -11.89 16.35 18.07
CA ARG A 154 -11.68 15.07 17.39
C ARG A 154 -10.22 14.95 16.95
N ARG A 155 -9.49 13.97 17.48
CA ARG A 155 -8.24 13.49 16.86
C ARG A 155 -8.61 12.87 15.51
N ARG A 156 -8.59 13.68 14.43
CA ARG A 156 -8.69 13.19 13.06
C ARG A 156 -7.30 12.70 12.66
N TRP A 157 -7.13 11.40 12.58
CA TRP A 157 -6.01 10.80 11.86
C TRP A 157 -6.34 10.67 10.37
N ASP A 158 -6.86 11.75 9.78
CA ASP A 158 -7.00 11.92 8.34
C ASP A 158 -5.86 12.84 7.88
N SER A 159 -4.61 12.39 8.05
CA SER A 159 -3.44 13.08 7.46
C SER A 159 -3.01 12.31 6.21
N THR A 160 -2.90 13.00 5.08
CA THR A 160 -2.35 12.43 3.83
C THR A 160 -0.92 11.92 4.03
N PHE A 161 -0.20 12.50 4.99
CA PHE A 161 1.14 12.13 5.37
C PHE A 161 1.21 12.08 6.91
N PRO A 162 0.92 10.93 7.55
CA PRO A 162 0.98 10.83 9.00
C PRO A 162 2.41 10.96 9.56
N PHE A 163 3.42 11.01 8.68
CA PHE A 163 4.84 11.11 9.02
C PHE A 163 5.52 12.33 8.38
N VAL A 164 6.60 12.79 9.04
CA VAL A 164 7.68 13.53 8.37
C VAL A 164 8.46 12.50 7.54
N LEU A 165 8.48 12.72 6.24
CA LEU A 165 8.91 11.81 5.17
C LEU A 165 10.21 11.03 5.49
N PHE A 166 10.08 9.70 5.63
CA PHE A 166 10.98 8.78 4.96
C PHE A 166 10.44 8.68 3.52
N ASP A 167 11.31 8.70 2.50
CA ASP A 167 10.91 8.74 1.08
C ASP A 167 9.72 7.81 0.78
N GLY A 168 8.59 8.40 0.39
CA GLY A 168 7.34 7.68 0.11
C GLY A 168 6.40 7.66 1.31
N GLY A 169 5.67 8.76 1.54
CA GLY A 169 4.51 8.75 2.45
C GLY A 169 3.56 7.57 2.19
N MET A 170 2.60 7.35 3.08
CA MET A 170 1.57 6.32 2.91
C MET A 170 0.26 6.98 2.44
N PRO A 171 0.17 7.51 1.19
CA PRO A 171 -1.03 8.17 0.69
C PRO A 171 -2.24 7.23 0.73
N ASP A 172 -2.04 5.92 0.69
CA ASP A 172 -3.09 4.89 0.76
C ASP A 172 -3.84 4.88 2.11
N LEU A 173 -3.26 5.47 3.15
CA LEU A 173 -3.89 5.63 4.48
C LEU A 173 -4.66 6.95 4.63
N ALA A 174 -4.61 7.84 3.63
CA ALA A 174 -5.29 9.11 3.66
C ALA A 174 -6.82 8.95 3.65
N GLY A 175 -7.53 9.93 4.23
CA GLY A 175 -8.99 9.97 4.20
C GLY A 175 -9.57 9.95 2.79
N MET A 176 -8.91 10.60 1.83
CA MET A 176 -9.32 10.59 0.42
C MET A 176 -9.24 9.19 -0.20
N SER A 177 -8.18 8.44 0.07
CA SER A 177 -8.01 7.07 -0.43
C SER A 177 -9.06 6.13 0.15
N ARG A 178 -9.38 6.29 1.44
CA ARG A 178 -10.51 5.58 2.08
C ARG A 178 -11.85 5.94 1.43
N GLU A 179 -12.17 7.22 1.29
CA GLU A 179 -13.42 7.69 0.67
C GLU A 179 -13.55 7.24 -0.78
N PHE A 180 -12.44 7.17 -1.51
CA PHE A 180 -12.44 6.60 -2.85
C PHE A 180 -12.79 5.11 -2.84
N MET A 181 -12.13 4.31 -2.00
CA MET A 181 -12.40 2.87 -1.91
C MET A 181 -13.82 2.61 -1.40
N ASP A 182 -14.32 3.41 -0.44
CA ASP A 182 -15.70 3.33 0.04
C ASP A 182 -16.69 3.57 -1.10
N ARG A 183 -16.48 4.60 -1.94
CA ARG A 183 -17.32 4.86 -3.13
C ARG A 183 -17.34 3.70 -4.12
N ARG A 184 -16.22 2.97 -4.26
CA ARG A 184 -16.13 1.77 -5.12
C ARG A 184 -16.91 0.58 -4.56
N GLU A 185 -17.16 0.55 -3.26
CA GLU A 185 -17.98 -0.46 -2.61
C GLU A 185 -19.47 -0.09 -2.54
N GLU A 186 -19.85 1.12 -2.94
CA GLU A 186 -21.25 1.55 -2.92
C GLU A 186 -22.06 0.71 -3.92
N GLY A 187 -23.11 0.06 -3.42
CA GLY A 187 -24.05 -0.70 -4.26
C GLY A 187 -23.55 -2.07 -4.72
N ILE A 188 -22.33 -2.50 -4.38
CA ILE A 188 -21.83 -3.84 -4.73
C ILE A 188 -22.31 -4.91 -3.76
N THR A 189 -22.53 -6.11 -4.27
CA THR A 189 -22.85 -7.32 -3.50
C THR A 189 -21.66 -7.80 -2.67
N ALA A 190 -21.90 -8.69 -1.70
CA ALA A 190 -20.83 -9.31 -0.93
C ALA A 190 -19.88 -10.08 -1.86
N GLU A 191 -20.43 -10.85 -2.80
CA GLU A 191 -19.66 -11.66 -3.76
C GLU A 191 -18.80 -10.78 -4.70
N GLN A 192 -19.31 -9.62 -5.13
CA GLN A 192 -18.51 -8.64 -5.88
C GLN A 192 -17.36 -8.07 -5.03
N ARG A 193 -17.62 -7.78 -3.75
CA ARG A 193 -16.58 -7.31 -2.82
C ARG A 193 -15.50 -8.35 -2.61
N GLU A 194 -15.86 -9.62 -2.42
CA GLU A 194 -14.89 -10.71 -2.25
C GLU A 194 -13.95 -10.85 -3.44
N ARG A 195 -14.50 -10.74 -4.67
CA ARG A 195 -13.70 -10.76 -5.91
C ARG A 195 -12.78 -9.55 -6.01
N ALA A 196 -13.31 -8.34 -5.80
CA ALA A 196 -12.52 -7.11 -5.83
C ALA A 196 -11.37 -7.13 -4.81
N ILE A 197 -11.58 -7.71 -3.62
CA ILE A 197 -10.53 -7.88 -2.61
C ILE A 197 -9.47 -8.90 -3.06
N ALA A 198 -9.88 -9.98 -3.72
CA ALA A 198 -8.93 -10.95 -4.26
C ALA A 198 -8.07 -10.32 -5.37
N ASP A 199 -8.69 -9.53 -6.25
CA ASP A 199 -8.00 -8.82 -7.32
C ASP A 199 -7.04 -7.76 -6.78
N LEU A 200 -7.49 -6.98 -5.80
CA LEU A 200 -6.66 -6.02 -5.08
C LEU A 200 -5.42 -6.65 -4.45
N ARG A 201 -5.57 -7.84 -3.86
CA ARG A 201 -4.43 -8.57 -3.30
C ARG A 201 -3.42 -8.96 -4.36
N VAL A 202 -3.85 -9.37 -5.55
CA VAL A 202 -2.95 -9.67 -6.66
C VAL A 202 -2.16 -8.42 -7.06
N LEU A 203 -2.85 -7.31 -7.33
CA LEU A 203 -2.20 -6.07 -7.78
C LEU A 203 -1.23 -5.53 -6.74
N ALA A 204 -1.67 -5.39 -5.49
CA ALA A 204 -0.84 -4.83 -4.44
C ALA A 204 0.33 -5.76 -4.04
N THR A 205 0.17 -7.09 -4.15
CA THR A 205 1.31 -8.02 -3.97
C THR A 205 2.33 -7.87 -5.11
N ALA A 206 1.87 -7.70 -6.35
CA ALA A 206 2.77 -7.45 -7.48
C ALA A 206 3.51 -6.13 -7.30
N TYR A 207 2.81 -5.05 -6.92
CA TYR A 207 3.41 -3.75 -6.63
C TYR A 207 4.54 -3.85 -5.59
N LEU A 208 4.30 -4.54 -4.47
CA LEU A 208 5.31 -4.73 -3.42
C LEU A 208 6.54 -5.55 -3.86
N GLN A 209 6.40 -6.38 -4.90
CA GLN A 209 7.49 -7.20 -5.43
C GLN A 209 8.27 -6.52 -6.56
N CYS A 210 7.72 -5.47 -7.18
CA CYS A 210 8.38 -4.78 -8.28
C CYS A 210 9.45 -3.82 -7.75
N HIS A 211 10.63 -3.85 -8.37
CA HIS A 211 11.71 -2.90 -8.09
C HIS A 211 11.62 -1.62 -8.95
N ALA A 212 10.63 -1.55 -9.85
CA ALA A 212 10.36 -0.39 -10.69
C ALA A 212 10.01 0.84 -9.86
N THR A 213 10.32 2.02 -10.39
CA THR A 213 10.01 3.32 -9.76
C THR A 213 8.55 3.35 -9.31
N PRO A 214 8.22 3.83 -8.09
CA PRO A 214 6.88 3.72 -7.53
C PRO A 214 5.84 4.39 -8.43
N GLY A 215 5.18 3.55 -9.21
CA GLY A 215 3.94 3.83 -9.87
C GLY A 215 2.84 3.85 -8.86
N PHE A 216 2.54 5.03 -8.33
CA PHE A 216 1.58 5.23 -7.26
C PHE A 216 0.33 4.36 -7.47
N LEU A 217 -0.04 3.57 -6.46
CA LEU A 217 -1.38 3.00 -6.31
C LEU A 217 -2.36 4.13 -5.94
N GLU A 218 -2.32 5.25 -6.67
CA GLU A 218 -3.20 6.38 -6.44
C GLU A 218 -4.61 5.93 -6.75
N SER A 219 -5.48 5.94 -5.74
CA SER A 219 -6.95 6.08 -5.77
C SER A 219 -7.73 5.55 -6.98
N GLU A 220 -7.26 4.58 -7.75
CA GLU A 220 -7.88 4.07 -8.97
C GLU A 220 -7.67 2.56 -9.14
N PHE A 221 -6.98 1.93 -8.17
CA PHE A 221 -6.61 0.52 -8.23
C PHE A 221 -5.83 0.17 -9.50
N GLU A 222 -4.81 0.98 -9.78
CA GLU A 222 -3.90 0.76 -10.89
C GLU A 222 -2.44 0.80 -10.44
N ILE A 223 -1.58 0.14 -11.20
CA ILE A 223 -0.14 0.41 -11.20
C ILE A 223 0.14 1.23 -12.45
N PHE A 224 0.57 2.48 -12.28
CA PHE A 224 1.02 3.35 -13.37
C PHE A 224 2.54 3.30 -13.51
N HIS A 225 3.08 2.95 -14.67
CA HIS A 225 4.51 2.79 -14.86
C HIS A 225 5.02 3.60 -16.06
N GLU A 226 5.96 4.50 -15.78
CA GLU A 226 6.63 5.39 -16.72
C GLU A 226 8.16 5.26 -16.52
N PRO A 227 8.84 4.35 -17.25
CA PRO A 227 10.25 4.04 -17.00
C PRO A 227 11.20 5.15 -17.51
N ASP A 228 10.81 5.90 -18.54
CA ASP A 228 11.55 7.08 -19.02
C ASP A 228 10.63 7.97 -19.86
N ARG A 229 10.45 9.23 -19.44
CA ARG A 229 9.70 10.24 -20.22
C ARG A 229 10.29 10.49 -21.61
N ALA A 230 11.56 10.17 -21.85
CA ALA A 230 12.19 10.36 -23.16
C ALA A 230 11.53 9.56 -24.29
N ASN A 231 10.81 8.48 -23.96
CA ASN A 231 10.12 7.67 -24.96
C ASN A 231 8.62 8.00 -25.06
N ASP A 232 8.09 8.94 -24.27
CA ASP A 232 6.69 9.36 -24.24
C ASP A 232 5.66 8.21 -24.07
N HIS A 233 6.06 7.01 -23.64
CA HIS A 233 5.16 5.87 -23.43
C HIS A 233 5.01 5.53 -21.95
N TYR A 234 3.81 5.10 -21.58
CA TYR A 234 3.50 4.62 -20.24
C TYR A 234 2.72 3.31 -20.30
N LEU A 235 2.71 2.60 -19.18
CA LEU A 235 2.01 1.33 -18.98
C LEU A 235 1.10 1.46 -17.77
N THR A 236 -0.14 1.01 -17.86
CA THR A 236 -1.01 0.86 -16.68
C THR A 236 -1.54 -0.56 -16.54
N VAL A 237 -1.62 -1.03 -15.30
CA VAL A 237 -2.24 -2.31 -14.93
C VAL A 237 -3.42 -2.02 -14.03
N ASN A 238 -4.63 -2.26 -14.52
CA ASN A 238 -5.89 -1.86 -13.91
C ASN A 238 -6.66 -3.06 -13.36
N LEU A 239 -7.22 -2.91 -12.15
CA LEU A 239 -8.22 -3.84 -11.64
C LEU A 239 -9.56 -3.73 -12.40
N PRO A 240 -10.35 -4.83 -12.41
CA PRO A 240 -11.77 -4.74 -12.72
C PRO A 240 -12.47 -3.72 -11.82
N GLN A 241 -13.33 -2.88 -12.39
CA GLN A 241 -14.13 -1.95 -11.59
C GLN A 241 -15.30 -2.70 -10.94
N PRO A 242 -15.42 -2.69 -9.60
CA PRO A 242 -16.51 -3.38 -8.93
C PRO A 242 -17.86 -2.78 -9.33
N GLY A 243 -18.77 -3.61 -9.85
CA GLY A 243 -20.12 -3.17 -10.22
C GLY A 243 -20.33 -2.77 -11.68
N ASP A 244 -19.25 -2.69 -12.48
CA ASP A 244 -19.35 -2.45 -13.92
C ASP A 244 -19.45 -3.76 -14.72
N ASP A 245 -20.09 -3.68 -15.91
CA ASP A 245 -20.27 -4.82 -16.82
C ASP A 245 -18.95 -5.32 -17.44
N ALA A 246 -17.92 -4.47 -17.47
CA ALA A 246 -16.59 -4.76 -18.01
C ALA A 246 -15.65 -5.34 -16.94
N ASP A 247 -16.14 -6.27 -16.12
CA ASP A 247 -15.50 -6.96 -14.97
C ASP A 247 -14.25 -7.79 -15.38
N VAL A 248 -13.27 -7.13 -16.00
CA VAL A 248 -12.04 -7.72 -16.53
C VAL A 248 -10.83 -6.87 -16.16
N TRP A 249 -9.72 -7.56 -15.92
CA TRP A 249 -8.42 -6.92 -15.72
C TRP A 249 -7.95 -6.28 -17.03
N ARG A 250 -7.21 -5.18 -16.96
CA ARG A 250 -6.67 -4.52 -18.16
C ARG A 250 -5.21 -4.16 -17.99
N VAL A 251 -4.45 -4.41 -19.03
CA VAL A 251 -3.10 -3.85 -19.20
C VAL A 251 -3.15 -2.91 -20.40
N ASP A 252 -2.92 -1.64 -20.16
CA ASP A 252 -2.97 -0.60 -21.18
C ASP A 252 -1.58 -0.04 -21.43
N ILE A 253 -1.27 0.19 -22.71
CA ILE A 253 -0.06 0.92 -23.11
C ILE A 253 -0.53 2.21 -23.74
N GLY A 254 -0.03 3.33 -23.22
CA GLY A 254 -0.37 4.66 -23.68
C GLY A 254 0.84 5.46 -24.11
N HIS A 255 0.54 6.64 -24.64
CA HIS A 255 1.50 7.61 -25.13
C HIS A 255 1.12 9.02 -24.68
N TRP A 256 2.08 9.78 -24.20
CA TRP A 256 1.95 11.18 -23.84
C TRP A 256 2.00 12.04 -25.10
N VAL A 257 0.98 12.86 -25.31
CA VAL A 257 0.93 13.83 -26.41
C VAL A 257 1.03 15.23 -25.81
N PRO A 258 2.00 16.07 -26.22
CA PRO A 258 2.07 17.46 -25.78
C PRO A 258 0.77 18.19 -26.14
N ASP A 259 0.17 18.89 -25.18
CA ASP A 259 -1.08 19.63 -25.41
C ASP A 259 -0.86 20.82 -26.34
N GLU A 260 0.29 21.51 -26.18
CA GLU A 260 0.74 22.59 -27.05
C GLU A 260 2.25 22.49 -27.35
N PRO A 261 2.75 22.94 -28.51
CA PRO A 261 4.16 22.78 -28.91
C PRO A 261 5.20 23.49 -28.02
N GLN A 262 4.76 24.31 -27.06
CA GLN A 262 5.59 25.19 -26.22
C GLN A 262 5.25 25.08 -24.73
N ASP A 263 4.32 24.21 -24.36
CA ASP A 263 3.93 23.97 -22.98
C ASP A 263 4.49 22.63 -22.50
N ASP A 264 4.78 22.55 -21.21
CA ASP A 264 5.25 21.31 -20.55
C ASP A 264 4.05 20.44 -20.11
N SER A 265 2.87 20.64 -20.71
CA SER A 265 1.64 19.90 -20.48
C SER A 265 1.45 18.80 -21.51
N PHE A 266 1.02 17.63 -21.04
CA PHE A 266 0.86 16.42 -21.84
C PHE A 266 -0.44 15.71 -21.47
N THR A 267 -1.19 15.25 -22.46
CA THR A 267 -2.35 14.38 -22.29
C THR A 267 -1.98 12.95 -22.66
N GLY A 268 -2.35 12.00 -21.79
CA GLY A 268 -2.11 10.58 -21.99
C GLY A 268 -3.19 9.97 -22.87
N HIS A 269 -2.79 9.28 -23.93
CA HIS A 269 -3.68 8.54 -24.80
C HIS A 269 -3.37 7.05 -24.75
N THR A 270 -4.37 6.24 -24.42
CA THR A 270 -4.24 4.78 -24.52
C THR A 270 -4.11 4.37 -25.99
N LEU A 271 -3.05 3.64 -26.33
CA LEU A 271 -2.79 3.12 -27.68
C LEU A 271 -3.34 1.71 -27.84
N LEU A 272 -3.17 0.86 -26.83
CA LEU A 272 -3.66 -0.52 -26.85
C LEU A 272 -4.14 -0.95 -25.47
N THR A 273 -5.03 -1.94 -25.50
CA THR A 273 -5.58 -2.59 -24.31
C THR A 273 -5.42 -4.10 -24.46
N CYS A 274 -4.96 -4.74 -23.40
CA CYS A 274 -5.00 -6.18 -23.20
C CYS A 274 -6.05 -6.49 -22.13
N ALA A 275 -7.28 -6.80 -22.55
CA ALA A 275 -8.32 -7.25 -21.65
C ALA A 275 -8.05 -8.70 -21.21
N CYS A 276 -8.05 -8.93 -19.91
CA CYS A 276 -7.72 -10.19 -19.26
C CYS A 276 -8.98 -10.71 -18.53
N PRO A 277 -9.77 -11.62 -19.15
CA PRO A 277 -10.99 -12.16 -18.53
C PRO A 277 -10.73 -13.02 -17.30
N VAL A 278 -9.48 -13.47 -17.12
CA VAL A 278 -9.01 -14.18 -15.93
C VAL A 278 -7.98 -13.29 -15.25
N PRO A 279 -8.01 -13.16 -13.92
CA PRO A 279 -7.00 -12.40 -13.19
C PRO A 279 -5.58 -12.88 -13.54
N PRO A 280 -4.67 -11.98 -13.93
CA PRO A 280 -3.27 -12.33 -14.13
C PRO A 280 -2.64 -12.80 -12.81
N THR A 281 -1.57 -13.57 -12.88
CA THR A 281 -0.83 -13.92 -11.67
C THR A 281 0.06 -12.76 -11.22
N VAL A 282 0.43 -12.74 -9.94
CA VAL A 282 1.44 -11.81 -9.41
C VAL A 282 2.72 -11.85 -10.25
N ALA A 283 3.17 -13.06 -10.62
CA ALA A 283 4.38 -13.24 -11.43
C ALA A 283 4.26 -12.67 -12.85
N ASP A 284 3.06 -12.73 -13.46
CA ASP A 284 2.83 -12.14 -14.79
C ASP A 284 2.97 -10.61 -14.73
N ILE A 285 2.38 -9.97 -13.70
CA ILE A 285 2.46 -8.51 -13.51
C ILE A 285 3.90 -8.08 -13.19
N VAL A 286 4.59 -8.78 -12.28
CA VAL A 286 5.98 -8.47 -11.92
C VAL A 286 6.89 -8.58 -13.14
N ASN A 287 6.78 -9.68 -13.91
CA ASN A 287 7.56 -9.85 -15.14
C ASN A 287 7.25 -8.77 -16.20
N LEU A 288 5.99 -8.32 -16.30
CA LEU A 288 5.61 -7.22 -17.19
C LEU A 288 6.34 -5.92 -16.79
N LEU A 289 6.25 -5.53 -15.51
CA LEU A 289 6.80 -4.28 -14.98
C LEU A 289 8.33 -4.26 -14.95
N ASP A 290 8.96 -5.37 -14.52
CA ASP A 290 10.42 -5.47 -14.51
C ASP A 290 11.00 -5.36 -15.92
N ARG A 291 10.30 -5.89 -16.93
CA ARG A 291 10.78 -5.81 -18.32
C ARG A 291 10.61 -4.42 -18.91
N SER A 292 9.51 -3.72 -18.62
CA SER A 292 9.35 -2.34 -19.07
C SER A 292 10.38 -1.40 -18.45
N GLU A 293 10.77 -1.62 -17.19
CA GLU A 293 11.82 -0.85 -16.52
C GLU A 293 13.22 -1.14 -17.13
N ASN A 294 13.55 -2.43 -17.34
CA ASN A 294 14.91 -2.82 -17.76
C ASN A 294 15.16 -2.76 -19.28
N GLU A 295 14.12 -2.63 -20.10
CA GLU A 295 14.21 -2.56 -21.56
C GLU A 295 13.54 -1.27 -22.08
N PRO A 296 14.23 -0.10 -22.13
CA PRO A 296 13.59 1.21 -22.36
C PRO A 296 12.76 1.34 -23.65
N LYS A 297 13.10 0.58 -24.70
CA LYS A 297 12.38 0.58 -26.00
C LYS A 297 11.23 -0.42 -26.07
N LEU A 298 11.01 -1.19 -25.01
CA LEU A 298 10.05 -2.28 -25.01
C LEU A 298 8.62 -1.76 -25.03
N LEU A 299 8.32 -0.67 -24.32
CA LEU A 299 6.98 -0.06 -24.36
C LEU A 299 6.62 0.45 -25.77
N GLU A 300 7.55 1.11 -26.47
CA GLU A 300 7.36 1.53 -27.87
C GLU A 300 7.16 0.32 -28.81
N ALA A 301 7.94 -0.75 -28.61
CA ALA A 301 7.79 -1.97 -29.39
C ALA A 301 6.43 -2.65 -29.13
N TRP A 302 6.04 -2.76 -27.86
CA TRP A 302 4.74 -3.28 -27.46
C TRP A 302 3.59 -2.41 -27.96
N ALA A 303 3.78 -1.09 -28.05
CA ALA A 303 2.80 -0.15 -28.59
C ALA A 303 2.41 -0.46 -30.05
N ASN A 304 3.26 -1.18 -30.77
CA ASN A 304 3.05 -1.58 -32.17
C ASN A 304 2.55 -3.03 -32.31
N THR A 305 2.22 -3.71 -31.22
CA THR A 305 1.74 -5.10 -31.24
C THR A 305 0.35 -5.17 -31.91
N PRO A 306 0.13 -6.09 -32.88
CA PRO A 306 -1.18 -6.27 -33.50
C PRO A 306 -2.22 -6.89 -32.55
N VAL A 307 -3.49 -6.55 -32.75
CA VAL A 307 -4.62 -7.19 -32.07
C VAL A 307 -4.59 -8.71 -32.30
N GLY A 308 -4.84 -9.48 -31.24
CA GLY A 308 -4.76 -10.94 -31.22
C GLY A 308 -3.36 -11.50 -31.00
N THR A 309 -2.35 -10.64 -30.84
CA THR A 309 -0.96 -11.04 -30.55
C THR A 309 -0.59 -10.72 -29.11
N ALA A 310 0.21 -11.58 -28.49
CA ALA A 310 0.75 -11.32 -27.16
C ALA A 310 1.85 -10.26 -27.18
N LEU A 311 1.90 -9.39 -26.16
CA LEU A 311 3.03 -8.52 -25.94
C LEU A 311 4.30 -9.37 -25.78
N ALA A 312 5.32 -9.06 -26.58
CA ALA A 312 6.50 -9.91 -26.73
C ALA A 312 7.11 -10.31 -25.37
N GLY A 313 7.16 -11.63 -25.09
CA GLY A 313 7.69 -12.22 -23.86
C GLY A 313 6.79 -12.07 -22.63
N THR A 314 5.49 -11.93 -22.84
CA THR A 314 4.44 -11.98 -21.80
C THR A 314 3.26 -12.85 -22.27
N SER A 315 2.31 -13.08 -21.38
CA SER A 315 1.03 -13.76 -21.68
C SER A 315 -0.11 -12.80 -22.06
N PHE A 316 0.11 -11.48 -21.99
CA PHE A 316 -0.91 -10.46 -22.23
C PHE A 316 -1.21 -10.31 -23.72
N ILE A 317 -2.44 -10.62 -24.14
CA ILE A 317 -2.88 -10.56 -25.55
C ILE A 317 -3.57 -9.22 -25.80
N VAL A 318 -3.14 -8.53 -26.86
CA VAL A 318 -3.79 -7.28 -27.30
C VAL A 318 -5.20 -7.58 -27.79
N THR A 319 -6.20 -7.00 -27.14
CA THR A 319 -7.61 -7.16 -27.50
C THR A 319 -8.12 -5.98 -28.30
N GLU A 320 -7.60 -4.78 -28.04
CA GLU A 320 -8.03 -3.55 -28.69
C GLU A 320 -6.85 -2.67 -29.04
N ARG A 321 -7.00 -1.90 -30.13
CA ARG A 321 -6.07 -0.87 -30.54
C ARG A 321 -6.86 0.41 -30.80
N HIS A 322 -6.42 1.48 -30.19
CA HIS A 322 -7.06 2.78 -30.26
C HIS A 322 -6.29 3.66 -31.24
N THR A 323 -7.03 4.56 -31.91
CA THR A 323 -6.43 5.52 -32.83
C THR A 323 -6.37 6.84 -32.08
N VAL A 324 -5.17 7.42 -32.00
CA VAL A 324 -4.95 8.79 -31.47
C VAL A 324 -5.32 9.80 -32.54
#